data_AF-A0A7W0LY91-F1
#
_entry.id   AF-A0A7W0LY91-F1
#
_cell.length_a   1.000
_cell.length_b   1.000
_cell.length_c   1.000
_cell.angle_alpha   90.00
_cell.angle_beta   90.00
_cell.angle_gamma   90.00
#
_symmetry.space_group_name_H-M   'P 1'
#
loop_
_entity.id
_entity.type
_entity.pdbx_description
1 polymer ?
#
loop_
_entity_poly.entity_id
_entity_poly.type
_entity_poly.pdbx_seq_one_letter_code
_entity_poly.pdbx_strand_id
1 'polypeptide(L)'
;AGPALGVGAIEAASLVVCPGVAGDAAGRRLGRGGGSYDRVLSRLPETALRCLLLYDAEVLPVVPTDPHDQPVDVIVTPTRTIRCAPAQG
;
A
#
# COMPACT_ATOMS: atom_id res chain seq x y z
N ALA A 1 13.25 18.52 -16.38
CA ALA A 1 12.46 18.10 -15.20
C ALA A 1 11.27 19.05 -15.06
N GLY A 2 10.10 18.54 -14.68
CA GLY A 2 8.90 19.37 -14.44
C GLY A 2 8.95 20.09 -13.09
N PRO A 3 8.00 21.01 -12.81
CA PRO A 3 7.92 21.71 -11.54
C PRO A 3 7.60 20.75 -10.39
N ALA A 4 8.13 21.04 -9.20
CA ALA A 4 7.75 20.32 -7.98
C ALA A 4 6.29 20.66 -7.62
N LEU A 5 5.46 19.64 -7.41
CA LEU A 5 4.03 19.80 -7.14
C LEU A 5 3.70 20.04 -5.66
N GLY A 6 4.69 19.97 -4.76
CA GLY A 6 4.50 20.11 -3.32
C GLY A 6 3.90 18.86 -2.65
N VAL A 7 3.83 18.89 -1.31
CA VAL A 7 3.39 17.72 -0.51
C VAL A 7 1.89 17.42 -0.62
N GLY A 8 1.07 18.43 -0.95
CA GLY A 8 -0.39 18.28 -1.09
C GLY A 8 -0.80 17.61 -2.40
N ALA A 9 0.09 17.52 -3.39
CA ALA A 9 -0.21 16.91 -4.69
C ALA A 9 -0.68 15.46 -4.58
N ILE A 10 -0.32 14.78 -3.49
CA ILE A 10 -0.71 13.40 -3.24
C ILE A 10 -2.23 13.23 -3.09
N GLU A 11 -2.94 14.26 -2.62
CA GLU A 11 -4.40 14.25 -2.44
C GLU A 11 -5.15 14.17 -3.78
N ALA A 12 -4.49 14.54 -4.88
CA ALA A 12 -5.04 14.43 -6.23
C ALA A 12 -4.62 13.14 -6.96
N ALA A 13 -3.82 12.27 -6.33
CA ALA A 13 -3.36 11.04 -6.95
C ALA A 13 -4.50 10.03 -7.10
N SER A 14 -4.70 9.49 -8.30
CA SER A 14 -5.65 8.38 -8.52
C SER A 14 -5.05 7.00 -8.23
N LEU A 15 -3.72 6.90 -8.19
CA LEU A 15 -2.97 5.69 -7.91
C LEU A 15 -1.68 6.05 -7.16
N VAL A 16 -1.40 5.31 -6.09
CA VAL A 16 -0.11 5.32 -5.41
C VAL A 16 0.48 3.92 -5.44
N VAL A 17 1.73 3.85 -5.89
CA VAL A 17 2.54 2.63 -5.88
C VAL A 17 3.47 2.69 -4.69
N CYS A 18 3.24 1.81 -3.71
CA CYS A 18 4.01 1.69 -2.49
C CYS A 18 4.99 0.52 -2.59
N PRO A 19 6.22 0.66 -2.06
CA PRO A 19 7.09 -0.46 -1.77
C PRO A 19 6.70 -1.12 -0.44
N GLY A 20 7.07 -2.39 -0.30
CA GLY A 20 6.96 -3.14 0.95
C GLY A 20 8.06 -4.18 1.05
N VAL A 21 8.14 -4.82 2.22
CA VAL A 21 8.96 -6.04 2.42
C VAL A 21 8.09 -7.29 2.54
N ALA A 22 6.80 -7.13 2.87
CA ALA A 22 5.81 -8.20 2.82
C ALA A 22 4.40 -7.62 2.69
N GLY A 23 3.46 -8.44 2.23
CA GLY A 23 2.03 -8.13 2.23
C GLY A 23 1.16 -9.38 2.30
N ASP A 24 -0.10 -9.24 2.68
CA ASP A 24 -1.06 -10.35 2.71
C ASP A 24 -2.33 -10.05 1.89
N ALA A 25 -3.15 -11.09 1.67
CA ALA A 25 -4.39 -10.96 0.90
C ALA A 25 -5.44 -10.04 1.56
N ALA A 26 -5.26 -9.70 2.83
CA ALA A 26 -6.11 -8.74 3.54
C ALA A 26 -5.67 -7.28 3.32
N GLY A 27 -4.60 -7.06 2.55
CA GLY A 27 -4.06 -5.73 2.28
C GLY A 27 -3.16 -5.21 3.39
N ARG A 28 -2.81 -6.04 4.39
CA ARG A 28 -1.80 -5.65 5.38
C ARG A 28 -0.44 -5.62 4.71
N ARG A 29 0.40 -4.68 5.10
CA ARG A 29 1.73 -4.50 4.53
C ARG A 29 2.77 -4.31 5.62
N LEU A 30 3.97 -4.83 5.37
CA LEU A 30 5.14 -4.58 6.19
C LEU A 30 6.07 -3.63 5.43
N GLY A 31 6.40 -2.51 6.04
CA GLY A 31 7.42 -1.57 5.54
C GLY A 31 8.80 -1.84 6.14
N ARG A 32 9.76 -0.95 5.86
CA ARG A 32 11.09 -0.96 6.50
C ARG A 32 11.13 -0.25 7.87
N GLY A 33 9.97 0.14 8.41
CA GLY A 33 9.83 0.97 9.60
C GLY A 33 9.71 2.47 9.31
N GLY A 34 9.32 3.26 10.32
CA GLY A 34 9.24 4.74 10.27
C GLY A 34 7.91 5.36 9.80
N GLY A 35 6.93 4.54 9.42
CA GLY A 35 5.54 4.96 9.15
C GLY A 35 5.37 6.02 8.04
N SER A 36 6.36 6.16 7.15
CA SER A 36 6.35 7.22 6.11
C SER A 36 5.18 7.05 5.16
N TYR A 37 4.98 5.82 4.65
CA TYR A 37 3.87 5.51 3.75
C TYR A 37 2.52 5.58 4.46
N ASP A 38 2.41 5.20 5.73
CA ASP A 38 1.15 5.29 6.48
C ASP A 38 0.64 6.73 6.56
N ARG A 39 1.55 7.68 6.85
CA ARG A 39 1.20 9.11 6.89
C ARG A 39 0.80 9.68 5.54
N VAL A 40 1.27 9.09 4.45
CA VAL A 40 0.95 9.53 3.09
C VAL A 40 -0.36 8.89 2.63
N LEU A 41 -0.51 7.58 2.84
CA LEU A 41 -1.69 6.81 2.46
C LEU A 41 -2.95 7.26 3.21
N SER A 42 -2.80 7.78 4.44
CA SER A 42 -3.92 8.34 5.21
C SER A 42 -4.45 9.68 4.67
N ARG A 43 -3.71 10.35 3.78
CA ARG A 43 -4.15 11.58 3.10
C ARG A 43 -4.79 11.33 1.74
N LEU A 44 -4.66 10.11 1.24
CA LEU A 44 -5.24 9.77 -0.06
C LEU A 44 -6.76 9.73 0.02
N PRO A 45 -7.46 10.23 -1.00
CA PRO A 45 -8.90 10.05 -1.06
C PRO A 45 -9.25 8.56 -1.14
N GLU A 46 -10.45 8.20 -0.71
CA GLU A 46 -10.93 6.81 -0.77
C GLU A 46 -10.97 6.28 -2.22
N THR A 47 -11.14 7.17 -3.20
CA THR A 47 -11.15 6.84 -4.63
C THR A 47 -9.76 6.57 -5.20
N ALA A 48 -8.69 6.90 -4.47
CA ALA A 48 -7.32 6.61 -4.91
C ALA A 48 -6.97 5.15 -4.65
N LEU A 49 -6.39 4.50 -5.66
CA LEU A 49 -5.95 3.12 -5.57
C LEU A 49 -4.58 3.03 -4.89
N ARG A 50 -4.45 2.18 -3.87
CA ARG A 50 -3.21 1.88 -3.13
C ARG A 50 -2.66 0.54 -3.62
N CYS A 51 -1.56 0.57 -4.36
CA CYS A 51 -0.94 -0.62 -4.95
C CYS A 51 0.38 -0.92 -4.25
N LEU A 52 0.55 -2.16 -3.79
CA LEU A 52 1.83 -2.66 -3.28
C LEU A 52 2.53 -3.50 -4.34
N LEU A 53 3.80 -3.22 -4.60
CA LEU A 53 4.63 -4.07 -5.45
C LEU A 53 5.47 -4.99 -4.58
N LEU A 54 5.39 -6.29 -4.87
CA LEU A 54 6.10 -7.34 -4.16
C LEU A 54 6.60 -8.41 -5.14
N TYR A 55 7.59 -9.18 -4.73
CA TYR A 55 7.86 -10.50 -5.31
C TYR A 55 6.90 -11.54 -4.75
N ASP A 56 6.72 -12.65 -5.47
CA ASP A 56 5.78 -13.70 -5.05
C ASP A 56 6.09 -14.27 -3.66
N ALA A 57 7.36 -14.35 -3.28
CA ALA A 57 7.81 -14.82 -1.97
C ALA A 57 7.56 -13.83 -0.83
N GLU A 58 7.27 -12.57 -1.14
CA GLU A 58 6.97 -11.52 -0.15
C GLU A 58 5.46 -11.44 0.13
N VAL A 59 4.64 -12.23 -0.57
CA VAL A 59 3.22 -12.40 -0.26
C VAL A 59 3.07 -13.50 0.79
N LEU A 60 2.81 -13.10 2.03
CA LEU A 60 2.70 -14.01 3.17
C LEU A 60 1.24 -14.32 3.50
N PRO A 61 0.96 -15.44 4.20
CA PRO A 61 -0.40 -15.76 4.66
C PRO A 61 -0.99 -14.69 5.58
N VAL A 62 -0.17 -14.15 6.48
CA VAL A 62 -0.52 -13.09 7.42
C VAL A 62 0.68 -12.19 7.63
N VAL A 63 0.45 -10.88 7.61
CA VAL A 63 1.45 -9.87 7.96
C VAL A 63 1.03 -9.17 9.26
N PRO A 64 1.94 -9.00 10.24
CA PRO A 64 1.65 -8.23 11.44
C PRO A 64 1.35 -6.78 11.07
N THR A 65 0.43 -6.15 11.82
CA THR A 65 0.00 -4.77 11.57
C THR A 65 -0.28 -4.06 12.89
N ASP A 66 -0.09 -2.74 12.88
CA ASP A 66 -0.45 -1.83 13.96
C ASP A 66 -1.73 -1.05 13.60
N PRO A 67 -2.49 -0.53 14.59
CA PRO A 67 -3.74 0.20 14.35
C PRO A 67 -3.63 1.44 13.43
N HIS A 68 -2.41 1.96 13.23
CA HIS A 68 -2.15 3.13 12.40
C HIS A 68 -1.78 2.76 10.96
N ASP A 69 -1.54 1.48 10.68
CA ASP A 69 -1.17 1.04 9.35
C ASP A 69 -2.32 1.23 8.36
N GLN A 70 -1.97 1.75 7.19
CA GLN A 70 -2.94 1.91 6.11
C GLN A 70 -2.90 0.68 5.20
N PRO A 71 -4.05 -0.01 4.98
CA PRO A 71 -4.11 -1.15 4.09
C PRO A 71 -3.91 -0.72 2.63
N VAL A 72 -3.56 -1.69 1.79
CA VAL A 72 -3.52 -1.55 0.33
C VAL A 72 -4.69 -2.25 -0.31
N ASP A 73 -5.09 -1.78 -1.49
CA ASP A 73 -6.24 -2.30 -2.24
C ASP A 73 -5.83 -3.44 -3.17
N VAL A 74 -4.57 -3.42 -3.63
CA VAL A 74 -4.05 -4.40 -4.58
C VAL A 74 -2.58 -4.70 -4.30
N ILE A 75 -2.21 -5.97 -4.43
CA ILE A 75 -0.82 -6.42 -4.48
C ILE A 75 -0.53 -6.92 -5.90
N VAL A 76 0.52 -6.40 -6.51
CA VAL A 76 1.00 -6.85 -7.82
C VAL A 76 2.35 -7.54 -7.62
N THR A 77 2.46 -8.75 -8.14
CA THR A 77 3.70 -9.52 -8.24
C THR A 77 4.02 -9.82 -9.70
N PRO A 78 5.23 -10.32 -10.00
CA PRO A 78 5.57 -10.73 -11.36
C PRO A 78 4.61 -11.76 -11.97
N THR A 79 3.99 -12.61 -11.14
CA THR A 79 3.14 -13.72 -11.64
C THR A 79 1.64 -13.47 -11.50
N ARG A 80 1.20 -12.53 -10.65
CA ARG A 80 -0.22 -12.33 -10.37
C ARG A 80 -0.56 -10.95 -9.83
N THR A 81 -1.83 -10.63 -9.91
CA THR A 81 -2.44 -9.47 -9.23
C THR A 81 -3.47 -9.97 -8.23
N ILE A 82 -3.35 -9.55 -6.97
CA ILE A 82 -4.24 -9.91 -5.87
C ILE A 82 -5.05 -8.67 -5.52
N ARG A 83 -6.39 -8.75 -5.65
CA ARG A 83 -7.29 -7.75 -5.06
C ARG A 83 -7.41 -8.05 -3.57
N CYS A 84 -7.04 -7.10 -2.75
CA CYS A 84 -7.12 -7.25 -1.31
C CYS A 84 -8.57 -7.07 -0.86
N ALA A 85 -8.99 -7.91 0.08
CA ALA A 85 -10.29 -7.78 0.72
C ALA A 85 -10.06 -7.87 2.22
N PRO A 86 -10.68 -7.00 3.04
CA PRO A 86 -10.52 -7.07 4.49
C PRO A 86 -10.76 -8.50 4.97
N ALA A 87 -9.91 -9.00 5.86
CA ALA A 87 -10.19 -10.25 6.53
C ALA A 87 -11.56 -10.11 7.22
N GLN A 88 -12.52 -10.96 6.84
CA GLN A 88 -13.77 -11.07 7.59
C GLN A 88 -13.39 -11.49 9.01
N GLY A 89 -13.75 -10.66 9.99
CA GLY A 89 -13.45 -10.90 11.40
C GLY A 89 -14.01 -12.21 11.92
#